data_AF-A0A7S0DAF5-F1
#
_entry.id   AF-A0A7S0DAF5-F1
#
_cell.length_a   1.000
_cell.length_b   1.000
_cell.length_c   1.000
_cell.angle_alpha   90.00
_cell.angle_beta   90.00
_cell.angle_gamma   90.00
#
_symmetry.space_group_name_H-M   'P 1'
#
loop_
_entity.id
_entity.type
_entity.pdbx_description
1 polymer ?
#
loop_
_entity_poly.entity_id
_entity_poly.type
_entity_poly.pdbx_seq_one_letter_code
_entity_poly.pdbx_strand_id
1 'polypeptide(L)'
;EVSAMRASTHAALRASAHVPSTSRATPSRPAARARAPPRASSTSSASSTSSSSNAPCASKAAMALWTAGAFDAAESVFESHLEAHPRDAKAWISYAQMQKKVRFSAGELPTARLHPGLQSDSDVRVSKESVFRARGVLYRAIDACSGERERDAESSLASLLQALGLLELTHGYEMYGSTLLEMAVKSQPKLTPVLRWHRVRCARAGHLVAGAGRVRKMRESLRSRFGV
;
A
#
# COMPACT_ATOMS: atom_id res chain seq x y z
N GLU A 1 21.17 17.01 52.78
CA GLU A 1 20.34 17.80 51.85
C GLU A 1 21.24 18.58 50.91
N VAL A 2 20.90 18.54 49.61
CA VAL A 2 21.24 19.47 48.49
C VAL A 2 22.75 19.67 48.17
N SER A 3 23.30 18.99 47.15
CA SER A 3 23.27 19.32 45.71
C SER A 3 24.14 20.51 45.29
N ALA A 4 25.16 20.28 44.45
CA ALA A 4 25.27 20.91 43.12
C ALA A 4 26.61 20.61 42.42
N MET A 5 26.49 19.90 41.29
CA MET A 5 27.05 20.21 39.96
C MET A 5 28.56 20.48 39.80
N ARG A 6 29.26 19.48 39.27
CA ARG A 6 30.49 19.65 38.46
C ARG A 6 30.12 19.61 36.98
N ALA A 7 30.39 20.68 36.25
CA ALA A 7 30.38 20.72 34.79
C ALA A 7 31.79 20.39 34.28
N SER A 8 31.89 19.39 33.41
CA SER A 8 33.11 19.00 32.71
C SER A 8 32.91 19.27 31.22
N THR A 9 33.60 20.28 30.69
CA THR A 9 33.69 20.58 29.27
C THR A 9 34.99 19.98 28.73
N HIS A 10 34.88 19.06 27.77
CA HIS A 10 36.04 18.58 27.02
C HIS A 10 35.76 18.61 25.52
N ALA A 11 36.75 19.15 24.83
CA ALA A 11 36.82 19.43 23.41
C ALA A 11 37.11 18.19 22.55
N ALA A 12 36.74 18.27 21.27
CA ALA A 12 37.44 17.71 20.10
C ALA A 12 36.71 18.19 18.82
N LEU A 13 37.26 19.11 18.02
CA LEU A 13 38.26 18.95 16.94
C LEU A 13 37.83 18.09 15.74
N ARG A 14 37.54 18.81 14.64
CA ARG A 14 38.03 18.67 13.24
C ARG A 14 38.22 17.27 12.61
N ALA A 15 37.58 17.07 11.44
CA ALA A 15 38.17 16.70 10.13
C ALA A 15 37.00 16.55 9.12
N SER A 16 36.84 17.39 8.08
CA SER A 16 37.50 17.40 6.77
C SER A 16 37.43 16.07 5.99
N ALA A 17 36.63 16.02 4.92
CA ALA A 17 36.99 15.33 3.67
C ALA A 17 36.00 15.69 2.54
N HIS A 18 36.52 16.49 1.63
CA HIS A 18 36.03 16.80 0.30
C HIS A 18 36.14 15.56 -0.61
N VAL A 19 35.14 15.25 -1.43
CA VAL A 19 35.29 14.31 -2.57
C VAL A 19 34.64 14.93 -3.82
N PRO A 20 35.26 14.84 -5.02
CA PRO A 20 34.91 15.68 -6.17
C PRO A 20 33.77 15.12 -7.03
N SER A 21 33.11 16.06 -7.72
CA SER A 21 32.22 15.81 -8.87
C SER A 21 32.99 15.25 -10.07
N THR A 22 32.42 14.26 -10.73
CA THR A 22 32.72 13.95 -12.13
C THR A 22 31.42 13.77 -12.91
N SER A 23 31.08 14.80 -13.69
CA SER A 23 30.14 14.73 -14.80
C SER A 23 30.67 13.80 -15.89
N ARG A 24 29.80 12.97 -16.49
CA ARG A 24 30.06 12.48 -17.85
C ARG A 24 28.78 12.40 -18.66
N ALA A 25 28.88 12.98 -19.85
CA ALA A 25 27.84 13.32 -20.79
C ALA A 25 27.29 12.13 -21.59
N THR A 26 26.14 12.43 -22.20
CA THR A 26 25.40 11.74 -23.27
C THR A 26 26.25 11.31 -24.47
N PRO A 27 25.69 10.39 -25.28
CA PRO A 27 25.45 10.78 -26.67
C PRO A 27 24.07 10.36 -27.21
N SER A 28 23.79 10.89 -28.39
CA SER A 28 22.51 11.17 -29.04
C SER A 28 22.26 10.38 -30.34
N ARG A 29 20.99 9.99 -30.59
CA ARG A 29 20.25 9.78 -31.89
C ARG A 29 20.82 8.76 -32.92
N PRO A 30 20.08 8.28 -33.96
CA PRO A 30 18.95 8.88 -34.72
C PRO A 30 17.67 8.00 -34.80
N ALA A 31 16.42 8.51 -34.88
CA ALA A 31 15.69 9.11 -36.01
C ALA A 31 15.71 8.33 -37.35
N ALA A 32 14.63 7.58 -37.62
CA ALA A 32 14.23 7.18 -38.96
C ALA A 32 12.72 7.41 -39.15
N ARG A 33 12.37 7.86 -40.35
CA ARG A 33 11.15 8.53 -40.79
C ARG A 33 10.51 7.72 -41.91
N ALA A 34 9.20 7.47 -41.88
CA ALA A 34 8.32 7.31 -43.07
C ALA A 34 6.85 7.23 -42.58
N ARG A 35 6.00 8.23 -42.81
CA ARG A 35 5.21 8.58 -44.02
C ARG A 35 3.88 7.80 -44.10
N ALA A 36 2.77 8.54 -43.92
CA ALA A 36 1.39 8.17 -44.28
C ALA A 36 0.98 8.92 -45.58
N PRO A 37 -0.29 8.91 -46.10
CA PRO A 37 -1.49 8.04 -45.94
C PRO A 37 -2.07 7.70 -47.37
N PRO A 38 -3.39 7.60 -47.69
CA PRO A 38 -4.64 7.27 -46.96
C PRO A 38 -5.55 6.21 -47.67
N ARG A 39 -6.55 5.64 -46.96
CA ARG A 39 -7.98 5.62 -47.40
C ARG A 39 -8.90 4.88 -46.40
N ALA A 40 -10.08 5.48 -46.22
CA ALA A 40 -11.19 5.01 -45.42
C ALA A 40 -11.94 3.83 -46.04
N SER A 41 -12.57 3.00 -45.21
CA SER A 41 -13.88 2.36 -45.48
C SER A 41 -14.45 1.82 -44.17
N SER A 42 -15.62 2.33 -43.84
CA SER A 42 -16.51 1.93 -42.75
C SER A 42 -17.05 0.52 -42.96
N THR A 43 -17.13 -0.29 -41.91
CA THR A 43 -18.22 -1.26 -41.72
C THR A 43 -18.33 -1.65 -40.26
N SER A 44 -19.50 -1.36 -39.73
CA SER A 44 -20.09 -1.80 -38.47
C SER A 44 -19.94 -3.31 -38.28
N SER A 45 -19.64 -3.73 -37.04
CA SER A 45 -20.10 -4.97 -36.37
C SER A 45 -19.23 -5.17 -35.13
N ALA A 46 -19.57 -4.50 -34.03
CA ALA A 46 -18.93 -4.78 -32.74
C ALA A 46 -19.59 -6.03 -32.15
N SER A 47 -19.05 -7.17 -32.58
CA SER A 47 -19.31 -8.49 -32.05
C SER A 47 -18.94 -8.52 -30.56
N SER A 48 -19.93 -8.81 -29.73
CA SER A 48 -19.75 -9.23 -28.35
C SER A 48 -18.98 -10.55 -28.35
N THR A 49 -17.70 -10.53 -27.95
CA THR A 49 -16.97 -11.71 -27.48
C THR A 49 -15.64 -11.31 -26.85
N SER A 50 -15.49 -11.68 -25.58
CA SER A 50 -14.24 -11.99 -24.88
C SER A 50 -13.08 -10.99 -24.97
N SER A 51 -12.73 -10.36 -23.83
CA SER A 51 -11.39 -10.48 -23.24
C SER A 51 -11.30 -9.77 -21.89
N SER A 52 -11.11 -10.58 -20.86
CA SER A 52 -10.41 -10.29 -19.61
C SER A 52 -9.24 -9.31 -19.81
N SER A 53 -9.09 -8.32 -18.91
CA SER A 53 -7.87 -7.51 -18.61
C SER A 53 -7.98 -5.96 -18.57
N ASN A 54 -9.15 -5.35 -18.34
CA ASN A 54 -9.26 -3.88 -18.27
C ASN A 54 -8.66 -3.21 -17.00
N ALA A 55 -8.16 -3.98 -16.03
CA ALA A 55 -7.62 -3.48 -14.76
C ALA A 55 -6.46 -2.46 -14.85
N PRO A 56 -5.51 -2.51 -15.81
CA PRO A 56 -4.41 -1.54 -15.88
C PRO A 56 -4.86 -0.14 -16.31
N CYS A 57 -5.90 -0.07 -17.15
CA CYS A 57 -6.38 1.19 -17.73
C CYS A 57 -7.13 2.02 -16.70
N ALA A 58 -8.05 1.39 -15.94
CA ALA A 58 -8.83 2.04 -14.89
C ALA A 58 -7.93 2.64 -13.80
N SER A 59 -6.91 1.89 -13.36
CA SER A 59 -5.96 2.37 -12.35
C SER A 59 -5.16 3.59 -12.83
N LYS A 60 -4.68 3.59 -14.08
CA LYS A 60 -3.91 4.71 -14.63
C LYS A 60 -4.77 5.97 -14.81
N ALA A 61 -6.00 5.81 -15.30
CA ALA A 61 -6.93 6.92 -15.47
C ALA A 61 -7.33 7.55 -14.12
N ALA A 62 -7.72 6.73 -13.15
CA ALA A 62 -8.05 7.19 -11.80
C ALA A 62 -6.87 7.92 -11.15
N MET A 63 -5.65 7.41 -11.31
CA MET A 63 -4.46 8.05 -10.78
C MET A 63 -4.17 9.42 -11.41
N ALA A 64 -4.44 9.60 -12.70
CA ALA A 64 -4.28 10.90 -13.37
C ALA A 64 -5.27 11.94 -12.81
N LEU A 65 -6.54 11.54 -12.63
CA LEU A 65 -7.57 12.38 -12.01
C LEU A 65 -7.20 12.74 -10.56
N TRP A 66 -6.68 11.79 -9.79
CA TRP A 66 -6.20 12.02 -8.43
C TRP A 66 -5.09 13.07 -8.39
N THR A 67 -4.10 12.97 -9.29
CA THR A 67 -3.00 13.97 -9.35
C THR A 67 -3.46 15.35 -9.78
N ALA A 68 -4.57 15.43 -10.54
CA ALA A 68 -5.21 16.69 -10.91
C ALA A 68 -6.10 17.27 -9.79
N GLY A 69 -6.25 16.57 -8.65
CA GLY A 69 -7.12 16.99 -7.55
C GLY A 69 -8.60 16.66 -7.76
N ALA A 70 -8.97 16.00 -8.87
CA ALA A 70 -10.32 15.55 -9.15
C ALA A 70 -10.61 14.23 -8.41
N PHE A 71 -10.65 14.30 -7.08
CA PHE A 71 -10.73 13.12 -6.21
C PHE A 71 -12.01 12.30 -6.44
N ASP A 72 -13.17 12.95 -6.51
CA ASP A 72 -14.46 12.27 -6.67
C ASP A 72 -14.57 11.54 -8.01
N ALA A 73 -14.02 12.16 -9.07
CA ALA A 73 -13.93 11.52 -10.39
C ALA A 73 -12.97 10.33 -10.38
N ALA A 74 -11.84 10.43 -9.66
CA ALA A 74 -10.90 9.32 -9.50
C ALA A 74 -11.54 8.14 -8.74
N GLU A 75 -12.31 8.42 -7.69
CA GLU A 75 -13.07 7.41 -6.95
C GLU A 75 -14.11 6.73 -7.83
N SER A 76 -14.88 7.51 -8.59
CA SER A 76 -15.92 7.00 -9.48
C SER A 76 -15.39 6.00 -10.51
N VAL A 77 -14.18 6.21 -11.06
CA VAL A 77 -13.54 5.25 -11.97
C VAL A 77 -13.31 3.88 -11.30
N PHE A 78 -12.88 3.87 -10.04
CA PHE A 78 -12.70 2.63 -9.30
C PHE A 78 -14.03 2.01 -8.88
N GLU A 79 -14.97 2.82 -8.37
CA GLU A 79 -16.29 2.34 -7.93
C GLU A 79 -17.04 1.68 -9.11
N SER A 80 -17.12 2.33 -10.28
CA SER A 80 -17.77 1.73 -11.47
C SER A 80 -17.09 0.44 -11.93
N HIS A 81 -15.75 0.35 -11.84
CA HIS A 81 -15.04 -0.88 -12.18
C HIS A 81 -15.35 -2.01 -11.19
N LEU A 82 -15.41 -1.69 -9.90
CA LEU A 82 -15.63 -2.65 -8.81
C LEU A 82 -17.10 -3.03 -8.64
N GLU A 83 -18.04 -2.20 -9.08
CA GLU A 83 -19.44 -2.58 -9.27
C GLU A 83 -19.57 -3.71 -10.30
N ALA A 84 -18.85 -3.61 -11.42
CA ALA A 84 -18.83 -4.65 -12.44
C ALA A 84 -17.96 -5.87 -12.05
N HIS A 85 -16.91 -5.67 -11.25
CA HIS A 85 -15.93 -6.70 -10.88
C HIS A 85 -15.63 -6.68 -9.37
N PRO A 86 -16.61 -7.03 -8.51
CA PRO A 86 -16.48 -6.89 -7.06
C PRO A 86 -15.39 -7.77 -6.45
N ARG A 87 -14.97 -8.84 -7.15
CA ARG A 87 -13.93 -9.78 -6.72
C ARG A 87 -12.54 -9.46 -7.23
N ASP A 88 -12.34 -8.35 -7.97
CA ASP A 88 -11.01 -7.96 -8.43
C ASP A 88 -10.19 -7.35 -7.27
N ALA A 89 -9.51 -8.24 -6.53
CA ALA A 89 -8.64 -7.84 -5.43
C ALA A 89 -7.51 -6.88 -5.86
N LYS A 90 -7.04 -6.95 -7.11
CA LYS A 90 -5.98 -6.07 -7.60
C LYS A 90 -6.51 -4.66 -7.80
N ALA A 91 -7.72 -4.51 -8.33
CA ALA A 91 -8.40 -3.21 -8.44
C ALA A 91 -8.67 -2.62 -7.04
N TRP A 92 -9.17 -3.42 -6.09
CA TRP A 92 -9.35 -2.99 -4.70
C TRP A 92 -8.06 -2.51 -4.03
N ILE A 93 -6.96 -3.26 -4.18
CA ILE A 93 -5.65 -2.89 -3.62
C ILE A 93 -5.16 -1.59 -4.27
N SER A 94 -5.33 -1.44 -5.58
CA SER A 94 -4.95 -0.21 -6.30
C SER A 94 -5.77 0.99 -5.83
N TYR A 95 -7.06 0.79 -5.60
CA TYR A 95 -7.96 1.82 -5.06
C TYR A 95 -7.53 2.23 -3.65
N ALA A 96 -7.24 1.28 -2.77
CA ALA A 96 -6.74 1.55 -1.43
C ALA A 96 -5.38 2.29 -1.44
N GLN A 97 -4.48 1.91 -2.35
CA GLN A 97 -3.21 2.61 -2.55
C GLN A 97 -3.37 4.06 -3.02
N MET A 98 -4.36 4.33 -3.88
CA MET A 98 -4.73 5.69 -4.27
C MET A 98 -5.26 6.47 -3.06
N GLN A 99 -6.22 5.90 -2.32
CA GLN A 99 -6.83 6.54 -1.15
C GLN A 99 -5.84 6.84 -0.02
N LYS A 100 -4.79 6.04 0.09
CA LYS A 100 -3.70 6.22 1.06
C LYS A 100 -2.90 7.50 0.80
N LYS A 101 -2.92 8.04 -0.42
CA LYS A 101 -2.21 9.28 -0.75
C LYS A 101 -2.86 10.46 -0.01
N VAL A 102 -2.02 11.40 0.42
CA VAL A 102 -2.47 12.60 1.11
C VAL A 102 -3.09 13.56 0.10
N ARG A 103 -4.25 14.12 0.42
CA ARG A 103 -4.92 15.16 -0.38
C ARG A 103 -4.44 16.54 0.09
N PHE A 104 -3.27 16.95 -0.38
CA PHE A 104 -2.70 18.25 -0.04
C PHE A 104 -3.62 19.43 -0.39
N SER A 105 -4.29 19.37 -1.54
CA SER A 105 -5.25 20.39 -1.96
C SER A 105 -6.50 20.47 -1.09
N ALA A 106 -6.80 19.43 -0.32
CA ALA A 106 -7.90 19.40 0.64
C ALA A 106 -7.47 19.77 2.08
N GLY A 107 -6.23 20.26 2.26
CA GLY A 107 -5.72 20.69 3.56
C GLY A 107 -5.29 19.57 4.51
N GLU A 108 -5.12 18.34 4.02
CA GLU A 108 -4.65 17.23 4.84
C GLU A 108 -3.20 17.42 5.28
N LEU A 109 -2.92 17.17 6.56
CA LEU A 109 -1.58 17.28 7.13
C LEU A 109 -0.84 15.93 7.03
N PRO A 110 0.27 15.87 6.28
CA PRO A 110 1.08 14.66 6.21
C PRO A 110 1.83 14.44 7.51
N THR A 111 1.79 13.20 7.99
CA THR A 111 2.62 12.67 9.06
C THR A 111 3.40 11.46 8.57
N ALA A 112 4.57 11.24 9.16
CA ALA A 112 5.33 10.01 8.95
C ALA A 112 4.61 8.80 9.55
N ARG A 113 3.83 8.99 10.63
CA ARG A 113 3.12 7.91 11.31
C ARG A 113 1.96 8.41 12.19
N LEU A 114 0.94 7.58 12.37
CA LEU A 114 -0.22 7.89 13.22
C LEU A 114 -0.01 7.53 14.70
N HIS A 115 0.74 6.45 14.99
CA HIS A 115 1.03 5.98 16.34
C HIS A 115 2.53 5.76 16.57
N PRO A 116 3.03 5.71 17.82
CA PRO A 116 4.42 5.39 18.11
C PRO A 116 4.87 4.04 17.52
N GLY A 117 6.14 3.93 17.13
CA GLY A 117 6.75 2.69 16.62
C GLY A 117 7.93 2.94 15.68
N LEU A 118 8.45 1.88 15.05
CA LEU A 118 9.67 1.94 14.23
C LEU A 118 9.46 2.70 12.92
N GLN A 119 10.05 3.89 12.78
CA GLN A 119 10.02 4.67 11.55
C GLN A 119 11.20 4.33 10.62
N SER A 120 11.01 4.53 9.32
CA SER A 120 12.05 4.45 8.30
C SER A 120 12.00 5.72 7.45
N ASP A 121 13.15 6.25 7.04
CA ASP A 121 13.22 7.42 6.16
C ASP A 121 12.54 7.17 4.81
N SER A 122 12.41 5.90 4.42
CA SER A 122 11.69 5.45 3.22
C SER A 122 10.18 5.34 3.41
N ASP A 123 9.63 5.68 4.58
CA ASP A 123 8.20 5.55 4.84
C ASP A 123 7.39 6.59 4.04
N VAL A 124 6.33 6.10 3.39
CA VAL A 124 5.40 6.96 2.65
C VAL A 124 4.63 7.83 3.64
N ARG A 125 4.67 9.15 3.43
CA ARG A 125 3.88 10.11 4.22
C ARG A 125 2.38 9.87 4.01
N VAL A 126 1.63 9.91 5.11
CA VAL A 126 0.17 9.68 5.13
C VAL A 126 -0.51 10.69 6.05
N SER A 127 -1.82 10.83 5.96
CA SER A 127 -2.65 11.61 6.89
C SER A 127 -3.57 10.66 7.66
N LYS A 128 -4.23 11.14 8.73
CA LYS A 128 -5.23 10.32 9.44
C LYS A 128 -6.37 9.94 8.48
N GLU A 129 -6.77 10.90 7.68
CA GLU A 129 -7.83 10.85 6.69
C GLU A 129 -7.47 9.86 5.58
N SER A 130 -6.23 9.89 5.07
CA SER A 130 -5.81 9.00 3.98
C SER A 130 -5.72 7.53 4.41
N VAL A 131 -5.24 7.27 5.63
CA VAL A 131 -5.23 5.92 6.20
C VAL A 131 -6.65 5.43 6.46
N PHE A 132 -7.53 6.29 6.98
CA PHE A 132 -8.93 5.95 7.22
C PHE A 132 -9.64 5.53 5.92
N ARG A 133 -9.49 6.31 4.84
CA ARG A 133 -10.06 5.98 3.53
C ARG A 133 -9.51 4.67 2.99
N ALA A 134 -8.18 4.51 2.97
CA ALA A 134 -7.54 3.28 2.48
C ALA A 134 -7.98 2.03 3.26
N ARG A 135 -8.10 2.15 4.58
CA ARG A 135 -8.61 1.10 5.46
C ARG A 135 -10.07 0.76 5.13
N GLY A 136 -10.92 1.77 4.95
CA GLY A 136 -12.32 1.58 4.57
C GLY A 136 -12.49 0.82 3.27
N VAL A 137 -11.69 1.17 2.25
CA VAL A 137 -11.66 0.45 0.96
C VAL A 137 -11.25 -1.02 1.14
N LEU A 138 -10.23 -1.30 1.95
CA LEU A 138 -9.78 -2.68 2.18
C LEU A 138 -10.80 -3.52 2.95
N TYR A 139 -11.53 -2.94 3.91
CA TYR A 139 -12.61 -3.66 4.57
C TYR A 139 -13.75 -3.99 3.61
N ARG A 140 -14.19 -3.02 2.79
CA ARG A 140 -15.19 -3.27 1.74
C ARG A 140 -14.74 -4.37 0.77
N ALA A 141 -13.47 -4.34 0.38
CA ALA A 141 -12.90 -5.36 -0.50
C ALA A 141 -12.94 -6.76 0.11
N ILE A 142 -12.58 -6.87 1.40
CA ILE A 142 -12.63 -8.14 2.13
C ILE A 142 -14.06 -8.64 2.19
N ASP A 143 -15.02 -7.79 2.56
CA ASP A 143 -16.43 -8.17 2.63
C ASP A 143 -16.96 -8.63 1.26
N ALA A 144 -16.62 -7.92 0.18
CA ALA A 144 -17.01 -8.28 -1.19
C ALA A 144 -16.40 -9.61 -1.69
N CYS A 145 -15.24 -9.99 -1.16
CA CYS A 145 -14.58 -11.26 -1.48
C CYS A 145 -14.93 -12.39 -0.50
N SER A 146 -15.59 -12.10 0.62
CA SER A 146 -15.95 -13.05 1.68
C SER A 146 -17.35 -13.60 1.42
N GLY A 147 -17.50 -14.51 0.46
CA GLY A 147 -18.83 -15.04 0.10
C GLY A 147 -18.85 -16.44 -0.48
N GLU A 148 -17.82 -16.86 -1.21
CA GLU A 148 -17.79 -18.18 -1.87
C GLU A 148 -16.40 -18.81 -1.74
N ARG A 149 -16.38 -20.10 -1.37
CA ARG A 149 -15.17 -20.86 -1.05
C ARG A 149 -14.55 -21.43 -2.33
N GLU A 150 -14.17 -20.53 -3.24
CA GLU A 150 -13.35 -20.87 -4.40
C GLU A 150 -11.86 -20.71 -4.05
N ARG A 151 -11.00 -21.56 -4.61
CA ARG A 151 -9.54 -21.45 -4.39
C ARG A 151 -8.99 -20.07 -4.80
N ASP A 152 -9.58 -19.45 -5.80
CA ASP A 152 -9.20 -18.11 -6.26
C ASP A 152 -9.67 -17.00 -5.29
N ALA A 153 -10.77 -17.22 -4.58
CA ALA A 153 -11.25 -16.33 -3.52
C ALA A 153 -10.31 -16.35 -2.30
N GLU A 154 -9.82 -17.52 -1.90
CA GLU A 154 -8.82 -17.64 -0.82
C GLU A 154 -7.51 -16.93 -1.16
N SER A 155 -7.05 -17.02 -2.42
CA SER A 155 -5.88 -16.28 -2.91
C SER A 155 -6.08 -14.76 -2.90
N SER A 156 -7.28 -14.32 -3.27
CA SER A 156 -7.65 -12.91 -3.29
C SER A 156 -7.75 -12.34 -1.88
N LEU A 157 -8.41 -13.05 -0.97
CA LEU A 157 -8.51 -12.69 0.45
C LEU A 157 -7.13 -12.61 1.11
N ALA A 158 -6.23 -13.57 0.85
CA ALA A 158 -4.87 -13.52 1.37
C ALA A 158 -4.11 -12.25 0.91
N SER A 159 -4.28 -11.86 -0.35
CA SER A 159 -3.68 -10.64 -0.90
C SER A 159 -4.25 -9.36 -0.25
N LEU A 160 -5.56 -9.33 0.01
CA LEU A 160 -6.24 -8.23 0.70
C LEU A 160 -5.82 -8.12 2.17
N LEU A 161 -5.72 -9.24 2.88
CA LEU A 161 -5.22 -9.30 4.25
C LEU A 161 -3.75 -8.87 4.33
N GLN A 162 -2.93 -9.22 3.33
CA GLN A 162 -1.57 -8.71 3.26
C GLN A 162 -1.56 -7.18 3.09
N ALA A 163 -2.37 -6.64 2.18
CA ALA A 163 -2.45 -5.21 1.95
C ALA A 163 -2.90 -4.44 3.22
N LEU A 164 -3.93 -4.94 3.91
CA LEU A 164 -4.38 -4.38 5.18
C LEU A 164 -3.30 -4.52 6.26
N GLY A 165 -2.66 -5.68 6.37
CA GLY A 165 -1.58 -5.91 7.33
C GLY A 165 -0.42 -4.92 7.16
N LEU A 166 -0.02 -4.63 5.91
CA LEU A 166 1.00 -3.64 5.60
C LEU A 166 0.56 -2.21 5.91
N LEU A 167 -0.69 -1.84 5.62
CA LEU A 167 -1.24 -0.53 5.96
C LEU A 167 -1.15 -0.30 7.47
N GLU A 168 -1.61 -1.27 8.26
CA GLU A 168 -1.69 -1.15 9.72
C GLU A 168 -0.31 -1.19 10.37
N LEU A 169 0.57 -2.06 9.90
CA LEU A 169 1.95 -2.16 10.37
C LEU A 169 2.72 -0.85 10.15
N THR A 170 2.58 -0.23 8.97
CA THR A 170 3.32 1.00 8.64
C THR A 170 2.80 2.22 9.38
N HIS A 171 1.58 2.18 9.92
CA HIS A 171 0.92 3.33 10.55
C HIS A 171 0.74 3.18 12.06
N GLY A 172 1.38 2.17 12.64
CA GLY A 172 1.62 2.03 14.07
C GLY A 172 0.68 1.08 14.80
N TYR A 173 -0.15 0.34 14.08
CA TYR A 173 -0.86 -0.83 14.60
C TYR A 173 -0.04 -2.10 14.36
N GLU A 174 1.20 -2.12 14.86
CA GLU A 174 2.20 -3.11 14.50
C GLU A 174 1.78 -4.55 14.82
N MET A 175 1.19 -4.76 16.00
CA MET A 175 0.64 -6.04 16.47
C MET A 175 -0.52 -6.56 15.61
N TYR A 176 -1.41 -5.64 15.21
CA TYR A 176 -2.57 -5.96 14.39
C TYR A 176 -2.12 -6.30 12.97
N GLY A 177 -1.27 -5.44 12.39
CA GLY A 177 -0.71 -5.61 11.06
C GLY A 177 0.10 -6.89 10.91
N SER A 178 1.00 -7.19 11.85
CA SER A 178 1.78 -8.45 11.82
C SER A 178 0.90 -9.70 11.92
N THR A 179 -0.19 -9.64 12.68
CA THR A 179 -1.13 -10.77 12.82
C THR A 179 -1.91 -11.01 11.53
N LEU A 180 -2.35 -9.95 10.85
CA LEU A 180 -2.96 -10.05 9.52
C LEU A 180 -2.01 -10.67 8.48
N LEU A 181 -0.72 -10.28 8.52
CA LEU A 181 0.30 -10.85 7.64
C LEU A 181 0.52 -12.35 7.91
N GLU A 182 0.52 -12.77 9.18
CA GLU A 182 0.59 -14.19 9.53
C GLU A 182 -0.61 -14.98 8.98
N MET A 183 -1.82 -14.41 9.04
CA MET A 183 -3.02 -15.03 8.47
C MET A 183 -2.95 -15.13 6.95
N ALA A 184 -2.56 -14.05 6.27
CA ALA A 184 -2.38 -14.04 4.82
C ALA A 184 -1.40 -15.13 4.35
N VAL A 185 -0.27 -15.31 5.06
CA VAL A 185 0.73 -16.33 4.73
C VAL A 185 0.23 -17.75 5.01
N LYS A 186 -0.59 -17.94 6.05
CA LYS A 186 -1.21 -19.26 6.31
C LYS A 186 -2.14 -19.68 5.18
N SER A 187 -2.96 -18.76 4.67
CA SER A 187 -3.81 -19.01 3.50
C SER A 187 -2.98 -19.15 2.22
N GLN A 188 -1.90 -18.38 2.11
CA GLN A 188 -1.08 -18.36 0.91
C GLN A 188 0.42 -18.34 1.23
N PRO A 189 1.06 -19.53 1.31
CA PRO A 189 2.46 -19.67 1.71
C PRO A 189 3.46 -18.90 0.82
N LYS A 190 3.10 -18.60 -0.42
CA LYS A 190 3.94 -17.80 -1.34
C LYS A 190 4.24 -16.39 -0.80
N LEU A 191 3.42 -15.88 0.12
CA LEU A 191 3.56 -14.56 0.74
C LEU A 191 4.60 -14.56 1.89
N THR A 192 5.16 -15.72 2.25
CA THR A 192 6.16 -15.88 3.33
C THR A 192 7.29 -14.85 3.34
N PRO A 193 7.83 -14.36 2.20
CA PRO A 193 8.87 -13.33 2.20
C PRO A 193 8.52 -12.08 3.03
N VAL A 194 7.24 -11.71 3.13
CA VAL A 194 6.79 -10.55 3.92
C VAL A 194 7.11 -10.68 5.41
N LEU A 195 7.10 -11.90 5.96
CA LEU A 195 7.39 -12.16 7.38
C LEU A 195 8.88 -12.01 7.72
N ARG A 196 9.75 -12.00 6.70
CA ARG A 196 11.20 -11.85 6.89
C ARG A 196 11.64 -10.39 7.00
N TRP A 197 10.76 -9.45 6.61
CA TRP A 197 11.04 -8.03 6.68
C TRP A 197 11.36 -7.60 8.11
N HIS A 198 12.38 -6.76 8.27
CA HIS A 198 12.90 -6.38 9.59
C HIS A 198 11.79 -5.85 10.52
N ARG A 199 10.98 -4.90 10.04
CA ARG A 199 9.86 -4.32 10.80
C ARG A 199 8.83 -5.37 11.23
N VAL A 200 8.51 -6.34 10.38
CA VAL A 200 7.57 -7.42 10.71
C VAL A 200 8.17 -8.33 11.79
N ARG A 201 9.46 -8.66 11.69
CA ARG A 201 10.16 -9.44 12.72
C ARG A 201 10.18 -8.71 14.07
N CYS A 202 10.45 -7.41 14.08
CA CYS A 202 10.41 -6.59 15.30
C CYS A 202 9.00 -6.55 15.91
N ALA A 203 7.97 -6.29 15.10
CA ALA A 203 6.58 -6.31 15.56
C ALA A 203 6.21 -7.66 16.18
N ARG A 204 6.62 -8.77 15.55
CA ARG A 204 6.39 -10.13 16.05
C ARG A 204 7.17 -10.45 17.33
N ALA A 205 8.37 -9.91 17.51
CA ALA A 205 9.08 -10.02 18.79
C ALA A 205 8.30 -9.33 19.92
N GLY A 206 7.63 -8.21 19.61
CA GLY A 206 6.69 -7.54 20.52
C GLY A 206 5.52 -8.41 20.98
N HIS A 207 5.15 -9.45 20.22
CA HIS A 207 4.09 -10.40 20.62
C HIS A 207 4.47 -11.18 21.87
N LEU A 208 5.76 -11.45 22.08
CA LEU A 208 6.25 -12.16 23.24
C LEU A 208 6.13 -11.29 24.50
N VAL A 209 6.40 -9.98 24.36
CA VAL A 209 6.31 -8.99 25.44
C VAL A 209 4.85 -8.68 25.81
N ALA A 210 3.95 -8.63 24.83
CA ALA A 210 2.53 -8.33 25.05
C ALA A 210 1.74 -9.44 25.76
N GLY A 211 2.34 -10.62 25.97
CA GLY A 211 1.74 -11.79 26.60
C GLY A 211 0.96 -12.67 25.63
N ALA A 212 1.18 -13.99 25.71
CA ALA A 212 0.61 -14.98 24.78
C ALA A 212 -0.93 -14.97 24.71
N GLY A 213 -1.61 -14.64 25.83
CA GLY A 213 -3.08 -14.60 25.89
C GLY A 213 -3.69 -13.47 25.05
N ARG A 214 -3.11 -12.27 25.07
CA ARG A 214 -3.59 -11.12 24.29
C ARG A 214 -3.49 -11.39 22.79
N VAL A 215 -2.36 -11.93 22.36
CA VAL A 215 -2.09 -12.27 20.97
C VAL A 215 -2.98 -13.40 20.49
N ARG A 216 -3.23 -14.41 21.34
CA ARG A 216 -4.17 -15.50 21.04
C ARG A 216 -5.60 -14.97 20.81
N LYS A 217 -6.11 -14.16 21.73
CA LYS A 217 -7.46 -13.57 21.62
C LYS A 217 -7.60 -12.70 20.36
N MET A 218 -6.56 -11.93 20.02
CA MET A 218 -6.54 -11.14 18.78
C MET A 218 -6.58 -12.03 17.53
N ARG A 219 -5.78 -13.10 17.48
CA ARG A 219 -5.79 -14.07 16.37
C ARG A 219 -7.16 -14.74 16.22
N GLU A 220 -7.78 -15.15 17.32
CA GLU A 220 -9.12 -15.75 17.32
C GLU A 220 -10.18 -14.77 16.82
N SER A 221 -10.14 -13.52 17.28
CA SER A 221 -11.03 -12.47 16.81
C SER A 221 -10.88 -12.20 15.32
N LEU A 222 -9.64 -12.16 14.80
CA LEU A 222 -9.41 -11.93 13.38
C LEU A 222 -9.81 -13.11 12.51
N ARG A 223 -9.53 -14.34 12.96
CA ARG A 223 -10.03 -15.57 12.32
C ARG A 223 -11.54 -15.55 12.21
N SER A 224 -12.22 -15.23 13.31
CA SER A 224 -13.69 -15.15 13.32
C SER A 224 -14.20 -14.07 12.39
N ARG A 225 -13.52 -12.93 12.29
CA ARG A 225 -13.94 -11.80 11.45
C ARG A 225 -13.76 -12.07 9.96
N PHE A 226 -12.66 -12.73 9.58
CA PHE A 226 -12.28 -12.90 8.18
C PHE A 226 -12.45 -14.32 7.64
N GLY A 227 -12.90 -15.27 8.48
CA GLY A 227 -13.15 -16.65 8.07
C GLY A 227 -11.87 -17.45 7.76
N VAL A 228 -10.76 -17.21 8.48
CA VAL A 228 -9.41 -17.74 8.16
C VAL A 228 -8.72 -18.54 9.27
#